data_AF-A0A2H4PN22-F1
#
_entry.id   AF-A0A2H4PN22-F1
#
_cell.length_a   1.000
_cell.length_b   1.000
_cell.length_c   1.000
_cell.angle_alpha   90.00
_cell.angle_beta   90.00
_cell.angle_gamma   90.00
#
_symmetry.space_group_name_H-M   'P 1'
#
loop_
_entity.id
_entity.type
_entity.pdbx_description
1 polymer ?
#
loop_
_entity_poly.entity_id
_entity_poly.type
_entity_poly.pdbx_seq_one_letter_code
_entity_poly.pdbx_strand_id
1 'polypeptide(L)'
;EALTHKSYHYENPSTGPHNERLEFLGDSIVSFVVANYLFNRFPNFKEGQLTLLRANLVCKKKLAQFALQLGLNSEIRLGVGALRDGGRGSEKVLEDAFEAYIGAVFLDSGYS
;
A
#
# COMPACT_ATOMS: atom_id res chain seq x y z
N GLU A 1 -8.38 -8.44 6.22
CA GLU A 1 -8.63 -7.67 4.99
C GLU A 1 -7.32 -7.21 4.33
N ALA A 2 -6.50 -6.37 4.98
CA ALA A 2 -5.30 -5.77 4.36
C ALA A 2 -4.33 -6.74 3.66
N LEU A 3 -4.13 -7.93 4.24
CA LEU A 3 -3.22 -8.95 3.72
C LEU A 3 -3.94 -10.05 2.91
N THR A 4 -5.12 -9.75 2.38
CA THR A 4 -5.89 -10.68 1.52
C THR A 4 -6.05 -10.05 0.14
N HIS A 5 -5.29 -10.55 -0.83
CA HIS A 5 -5.40 -10.10 -2.21
C HIS A 5 -6.67 -10.67 -2.85
N LYS A 6 -7.28 -9.93 -3.78
CA LYS A 6 -8.53 -10.35 -4.46
C LYS A 6 -8.46 -11.73 -5.09
N SER A 7 -7.30 -12.17 -5.59
CA SER A 7 -7.16 -13.53 -6.16
C SER A 7 -7.43 -14.61 -5.13
N TYR A 8 -7.00 -14.43 -3.88
CA TYR A 8 -7.28 -15.37 -2.81
C TYR A 8 -8.77 -15.35 -2.43
N HIS A 9 -9.35 -14.16 -2.35
CA HIS A 9 -10.78 -13.99 -2.06
C HIS A 9 -11.67 -14.67 -3.11
N TYR A 10 -11.37 -14.52 -4.40
CA TYR A 10 -12.15 -15.17 -5.46
C TYR A 10 -12.08 -16.70 -5.42
N GLU A 11 -10.97 -17.26 -4.96
CA GLU A 11 -10.83 -18.70 -4.73
C GLU A 11 -11.45 -19.14 -3.39
N ASN A 12 -11.61 -18.23 -2.42
CA ASN A 12 -12.07 -18.50 -1.05
C ASN A 12 -13.08 -17.44 -0.57
N PRO A 13 -14.30 -17.38 -1.14
CA PRO A 13 -15.24 -16.27 -0.89
C PRO A 13 -15.71 -16.14 0.56
N SER A 14 -15.55 -17.18 1.38
CA SER A 14 -15.90 -17.16 2.81
C SER A 14 -14.88 -16.42 3.70
N THR A 15 -13.73 -15.98 3.16
CA THR A 15 -12.63 -15.41 3.98
C THR A 15 -12.80 -13.93 4.33
N GLY A 16 -13.97 -13.35 4.07
CA GLY A 16 -14.23 -11.92 4.26
C GLY A 16 -13.64 -11.05 3.13
N PRO A 17 -13.62 -9.71 3.31
CA PRO A 17 -13.21 -8.77 2.28
C PRO A 17 -11.71 -8.86 1.94
N HIS A 18 -11.38 -8.49 0.71
CA HIS A 18 -10.02 -8.30 0.22
C HIS A 18 -9.53 -6.86 0.40
N ASN A 19 -8.24 -6.65 0.16
CA ASN A 19 -7.50 -5.44 0.51
C ASN A 19 -7.86 -4.16 -0.28
N GLU A 20 -8.46 -4.23 -1.47
CA GLU A 20 -8.68 -3.06 -2.35
C GLU A 20 -9.36 -1.83 -1.69
N ARG A 21 -10.29 -2.03 -0.73
CA ARG A 21 -10.90 -0.89 -0.02
C ARG A 21 -9.92 -0.19 0.92
N LEU A 22 -9.07 -0.97 1.59
CA LEU A 22 -8.02 -0.45 2.46
C LEU A 22 -6.87 0.14 1.65
N GLU A 23 -6.53 -0.45 0.50
CA GLU A 23 -5.57 0.09 -0.47
C GLU A 23 -5.98 1.50 -0.89
N PHE A 24 -7.22 1.68 -1.35
CA PHE A 24 -7.76 2.98 -1.75
C PHE A 24 -7.63 4.05 -0.64
N LEU A 25 -7.97 3.69 0.60
CA LEU A 25 -7.80 4.58 1.75
C LEU A 25 -6.32 4.86 2.05
N GLY A 26 -5.51 3.81 2.01
CA GLY A 26 -4.08 3.81 2.28
C GLY A 26 -3.28 4.72 1.36
N ASP A 27 -3.51 4.68 0.05
CA ASP A 27 -2.86 5.55 -0.93
C ASP A 27 -3.05 7.04 -0.57
N SER A 28 -4.30 7.42 -0.25
CA SER A 28 -4.62 8.80 0.14
C SER A 28 -3.87 9.23 1.41
N ILE A 29 -3.76 8.32 2.39
CA ILE A 29 -3.04 8.58 3.65
C ILE A 29 -1.53 8.71 3.39
N VAL A 30 -0.93 7.78 2.65
CA VAL A 30 0.51 7.81 2.31
C VAL A 30 0.83 9.10 1.55
N SER A 31 0.02 9.43 0.54
CA SER A 31 0.13 10.66 -0.22
C SER A 31 0.05 11.91 0.66
N PHE A 32 -0.89 11.96 1.59
CA PHE A 32 -1.03 13.07 2.53
C PHE A 32 0.17 13.18 3.48
N VAL A 33 0.60 12.09 4.11
CA VAL A 33 1.72 12.09 5.05
C VAL A 33 3.00 12.59 4.37
N VAL A 34 3.28 12.10 3.15
CA VAL A 34 4.45 12.56 2.38
C VAL A 34 4.30 14.01 1.95
N ALA A 35 3.13 14.44 1.48
CA ALA A 35 2.88 15.83 1.12
C ALA A 35 3.10 16.77 2.31
N ASN A 36 2.52 16.44 3.47
CA ASN A 36 2.66 17.20 4.71
C ASN A 36 4.12 17.25 5.18
N TYR A 37 4.84 16.13 5.12
CA TYR A 37 6.27 16.11 5.43
C TYR A 37 7.07 17.04 4.51
N LEU A 38 6.86 16.95 3.19
CA LEU A 38 7.58 17.78 2.22
C LEU A 38 7.26 19.27 2.37
N PHE A 39 5.99 19.62 2.58
CA PHE A 39 5.53 21.00 2.80
C PHE A 39 6.26 21.64 3.98
N ASN A 40 6.33 20.94 5.12
CA ASN A 40 6.99 21.45 6.31
C ASN A 40 8.52 21.42 6.20
N ARG A 41 9.08 20.41 5.53
CA ARG A 41 10.54 20.22 5.42
C ARG A 41 11.18 21.20 4.43
N PHE A 42 10.46 21.60 3.39
CA PHE A 42 10.98 22.43 2.30
C PHE A 42 10.11 23.69 2.08
N PRO A 43 10.06 24.64 3.03
CA PRO A 43 9.15 25.78 2.98
C PRO A 43 9.40 26.75 1.80
N ASN A 44 10.60 26.70 1.21
CA ASN A 44 10.98 27.56 0.08
C ASN A 44 10.75 26.91 -1.29
N PHE A 45 10.30 25.65 -1.33
CA PHE A 45 10.09 24.95 -2.60
C PHE A 45 8.74 25.34 -3.19
N LYS A 46 8.70 25.53 -4.51
CA LYS A 46 7.45 25.76 -5.24
C LYS A 46 6.63 24.46 -5.32
N GLU A 47 5.32 24.60 -5.51
CA GLU A 47 4.38 23.47 -5.63
C GLU A 47 4.91 22.39 -6.61
N GLY A 48 5.32 22.75 -7.83
CA GLY A 48 5.80 21.77 -8.80
C GLY A 48 7.04 20.97 -8.34
N GLN A 49 7.92 21.57 -7.53
CA GLN A 49 9.07 20.86 -6.94
C GLN A 49 8.61 19.87 -5.86
N LEU A 50 7.65 20.27 -5.02
CA LEU A 50 7.06 19.42 -4.00
C LEU A 50 6.32 18.24 -4.63
N THR A 51 5.54 18.49 -5.69
CA THR A 51 4.82 17.45 -6.45
C THR A 51 5.77 16.44 -7.07
N LEU A 52 6.88 16.90 -7.68
CA LEU A 52 7.91 16.00 -8.22
C LEU A 52 8.57 15.16 -7.12
N LEU A 53 8.91 15.75 -5.98
CA LEU A 53 9.48 15.01 -4.86
C LEU A 53 8.49 13.99 -4.30
N ARG A 54 7.22 14.36 -4.14
CA ARG A 54 6.16 13.46 -3.66
C ARG A 54 6.02 12.25 -4.59
N ALA A 55 5.95 12.48 -5.90
CA ALA A 55 5.84 11.40 -6.88
C ALA A 55 7.05 10.44 -6.84
N ASN A 56 8.25 10.95 -6.54
CA ASN A 56 9.44 10.09 -6.40
C ASN A 56 9.45 9.26 -5.11
N LEU A 57 8.85 9.79 -4.03
CA LEU A 57 8.76 9.09 -2.74
C LEU A 57 7.59 8.11 -2.69
N VAL A 58 6.45 8.51 -3.24
CA VAL A 58 5.22 7.71 -3.36
C VAL A 58 5.19 7.11 -4.76
N CYS A 59 5.99 6.05 -4.95
CA CYS A 59 5.97 5.28 -6.18
C CYS A 59 5.97 3.79 -5.89
N LYS A 60 5.37 3.01 -6.80
CA LYS A 60 5.19 1.55 -6.69
C LYS A 60 6.42 0.84 -6.18
N LYS A 61 7.57 1.10 -6.80
CA LYS A 61 8.85 0.49 -6.44
C LYS A 61 9.27 0.78 -4.99
N LYS A 62 9.09 2.00 -4.51
CA LYS A 62 9.44 2.37 -3.13
C LYS A 62 8.49 1.74 -2.11
N LEU A 63 7.18 1.77 -2.39
CA LEU A 63 6.18 1.17 -1.50
C LEU A 63 6.32 -0.36 -1.43
N ALA A 64 6.58 -1.01 -2.56
CA ALA A 64 6.91 -2.43 -2.61
C ALA A 64 8.15 -2.79 -1.78
N GLN A 65 9.19 -1.95 -1.82
CA GLN A 65 10.37 -2.14 -0.97
C GLN A 65 10.03 -2.02 0.52
N PHE A 66 9.15 -1.11 0.92
CA PHE A 66 8.70 -1.00 2.30
C PHE A 66 7.88 -2.22 2.73
N ALA A 67 6.99 -2.74 1.88
CA ALA A 67 6.30 -4.01 2.15
C ALA A 67 7.27 -5.16 2.40
N LEU A 68 8.35 -5.27 1.61
CA LEU A 68 9.39 -6.29 1.81
C LEU A 68 10.14 -6.09 3.13
N GLN A 69 10.50 -4.85 3.47
CA GLN A 69 11.19 -4.55 4.74
C GLN A 69 10.34 -4.88 5.97
N LEU A 70 9.02 -4.74 5.85
CA LEU A 70 8.06 -5.12 6.89
C LEU A 70 7.70 -6.62 6.86
N GLY A 71 8.22 -7.39 5.91
CA GLY A 71 7.92 -8.81 5.77
C GLY A 71 6.50 -9.10 5.27
N LEU A 72 5.78 -8.13 4.71
CA LEU A 72 4.38 -8.33 4.29
C LEU A 72 4.27 -9.40 3.18
N ASN A 73 5.31 -9.58 2.38
CA ASN A 73 5.35 -10.56 1.31
C ASN A 73 5.08 -12.00 1.78
N SER A 74 5.50 -12.39 3.00
CA SER A 74 5.21 -13.72 3.53
C SER A 74 3.75 -13.87 3.96
N GLU A 75 3.12 -12.77 4.36
CA GLU A 75 1.81 -12.76 5.00
C GLU A 75 0.64 -12.55 4.03
N ILE A 76 0.87 -11.98 2.83
CA ILE A 76 -0.20 -11.71 1.86
C ILE A 76 -0.81 -13.00 1.33
N ARG A 77 -2.08 -13.26 1.64
CA ARG A 77 -2.83 -14.39 1.09
C ARG A 77 -3.08 -14.16 -0.40
N LEU A 78 -2.60 -15.08 -1.22
CA LEU A 78 -2.71 -15.05 -2.69
C LEU A 78 -3.37 -16.34 -3.16
N GLY A 79 -4.23 -16.23 -4.18
CA GLY A 79 -4.75 -17.40 -4.90
C GLY A 79 -3.65 -18.19 -5.60
N VAL A 80 -3.91 -19.47 -5.87
CA VAL A 80 -2.96 -20.42 -6.45
C VAL A 80 -2.42 -19.93 -7.80
N GLY A 81 -3.29 -19.38 -8.65
CA GLY A 81 -2.88 -18.82 -9.95
C GLY A 81 -1.92 -17.64 -9.78
N ALA A 82 -2.25 -16.69 -8.91
CA ALA A 82 -1.42 -15.52 -8.64
C ALA A 82 -0.06 -15.88 -8.02
N LEU A 83 0.00 -16.92 -7.18
CA LEU A 83 1.26 -17.43 -6.64
C LEU A 83 2.15 -18.01 -7.74
N ARG A 84 1.57 -18.83 -8.62
CA ARG A 84 2.29 -19.43 -9.76
C ARG A 84 2.88 -18.38 -10.69
N ASP A 85 2.17 -17.27 -10.87
CA ASP A 85 2.60 -16.16 -11.73
C ASP A 85 3.56 -15.18 -11.02
N GLY A 86 4.10 -15.56 -9.85
CA GLY A 86 5.10 -14.76 -9.13
C GLY A 86 4.53 -13.61 -8.30
N GLY A 87 3.22 -13.60 -8.03
CA GLY A 87 2.53 -12.52 -7.33
C GLY A 87 3.13 -12.14 -5.97
N ARG A 88 3.78 -13.09 -5.29
CA ARG A 88 4.43 -12.82 -3.99
C ARG A 88 5.64 -11.88 -4.06
N GLY A 89 6.29 -11.78 -5.22
CA GLY A 89 7.37 -10.85 -5.49
C GLY A 89 6.97 -9.69 -6.41
N SER A 90 5.71 -9.60 -6.80
CA SER A 90 5.22 -8.57 -7.71
C SER A 90 5.24 -7.20 -7.02
N GLU A 91 5.88 -6.20 -7.64
CA GLU A 91 5.91 -4.83 -7.11
C GLU A 91 4.48 -4.30 -6.86
N LYS A 92 3.55 -4.62 -7.77
CA LYS A 92 2.15 -4.21 -7.62
C LYS A 92 1.50 -4.83 -6.38
N VAL A 93 1.60 -6.15 -6.21
CA VAL A 93 0.99 -6.83 -5.05
C VAL A 93 1.56 -6.32 -3.73
N LEU A 94 2.87 -6.04 -3.71
CA LEU A 94 3.56 -5.53 -2.53
C LEU A 94 3.19 -4.08 -2.22
N GLU A 95 3.11 -3.22 -3.24
CA GLU A 95 2.58 -1.86 -3.13
C GLU A 95 1.15 -1.87 -2.58
N ASP A 96 0.23 -2.56 -3.25
CA ASP A 96 -1.19 -2.61 -2.89
C ASP A 96 -1.36 -3.10 -1.43
N ALA A 97 -0.56 -4.09 -1.02
CA ALA A 97 -0.56 -4.60 0.36
C ALA A 97 0.03 -3.62 1.37
N PHE A 98 1.06 -2.85 1.00
CA PHE A 98 1.61 -1.80 1.85
C PHE A 98 0.57 -0.70 2.11
N GLU A 99 -0.08 -0.22 1.05
CA GLU A 99 -1.13 0.81 1.17
C GLU A 99 -2.30 0.28 2.00
N ALA A 100 -2.77 -0.94 1.74
CA ALA A 100 -3.82 -1.55 2.54
C ALA A 100 -3.43 -1.74 4.01
N TYR A 101 -2.16 -2.05 4.30
CA TYR A 101 -1.64 -2.11 5.66
C TYR A 101 -1.70 -0.73 6.34
N ILE A 102 -1.28 0.33 5.65
CA ILE A 102 -1.39 1.70 6.17
C ILE A 102 -2.85 2.08 6.42
N GLY A 103 -3.76 1.75 5.49
CA GLY A 103 -5.19 1.97 5.66
C GLY A 103 -5.74 1.24 6.90
N ALA A 104 -5.32 0.00 7.14
CA ALA A 104 -5.71 -0.75 8.33
C ALA A 104 -5.18 -0.13 9.63
N VAL A 105 -3.89 0.22 9.68
CA VAL A 105 -3.27 0.88 10.85
C VAL A 105 -3.96 2.20 11.17
N PHE A 106 -4.31 2.97 10.14
CA PHE A 106 -5.01 4.24 10.33
C PHE A 106 -6.40 4.04 10.97
N LEU A 107 -7.18 3.07 10.49
CA LEU A 107 -8.48 2.77 11.09
C LEU A 107 -8.35 2.23 12.52
N ASP A 108 -7.36 1.36 12.78
CA ASP A 108 -7.09 0.81 14.11
C ASP A 108 -6.66 1.90 15.12
N SER A 109 -6.02 2.97 14.65
CA SER A 109 -5.59 4.10 15.49
C SER A 109 -6.73 5.01 16.01
N GLY A 110 -8.00 4.65 15.75
CA GLY A 110 -9.16 5.34 16.31
C GLY A 110 -9.71 6.50 15.47
N TYR A 111 -9.38 6.55 14.18
CA TYR A 111 -10.02 7.45 13.21
C TYR A 111 -11.38 6.89 12.70
N SER A 112 -12.03 6.01 13.46
CA SER A 112 -13.31 5.35 13.16
C SER A 112 -14.45 5.90 13.99
#